data_AF-A0A419S7M6-F1
#
_entry.id   AF-A0A419S7M6-F1
#
_cell.length_a   1.000
_cell.length_b   1.000
_cell.length_c   1.000
_cell.angle_alpha   90.00
_cell.angle_beta   90.00
_cell.angle_gamma   90.00
#
_symmetry.space_group_name_H-M   'P 1'
#
loop_
_entity.id
_entity.type
_entity.pdbx_description
1 polymer ?
#
loop_
_entity_poly.entity_id
_entity_poly.type
_entity_poly.pdbx_seq_one_letter_code
_entity_poly.pdbx_strand_id
1 'polypeptide(L)'
;MACKAKVQMPEKPTSYSVKNNQEIYDKLAVLKPGDSLLLADGEYTDLKLIATKSGLPEKLIIIAPKNPGKVFITGDAKVEIRADYTVLKGLYFKNGNRNPDQWKSHGPGVIAIYGSHNRVTECVFDNFDQANSAYITTSLTASGQVPKHCRIDHCVFVGKTTLDQVINLNNGVAAVKDGSYAGPAMYHRIDHCFFSNPPKKGNAGGGIRIGYYRNDVGRCLVDSNLFYRQDSEAEIITSKSQENVFYANTIVNCQGTLNFRHGDKQVALNNFYISTDNKLGYGGMFIWGSKHIIANNYFSLKKTIASRGNAALYFNPGAKASEHALAFDILLANNMFKDNAGYAINFEPLLDRRIQDAKDQGLTFFLPYGINATGNAFIATASPKFDLFLGDVNQQKFENNYSVGISKNYGLGIKTLNANIAKEDFYRPQELTGYQPSQFNNIPNIEGINLNIQQIVNSGIKGKPLSWDDVRPSWLLEIPNDYWKDGE
;
A
#
# COMPACT_ATOMS: atom_id res chain seq x y z
N MET A 1 4.84 50.34 37.43
CA MET A 1 3.66 49.81 36.73
C MET A 1 4.01 48.45 36.14
N ALA A 2 3.52 47.37 36.74
CA ALA A 2 3.75 46.02 36.22
C ALA A 2 2.70 45.71 35.14
N CYS A 3 3.16 45.53 33.90
CA CYS A 3 2.31 45.10 32.79
C CYS A 3 1.95 43.62 33.00
N LYS A 4 0.77 43.35 33.58
CA LYS A 4 0.20 42.00 33.62
C LYS A 4 -0.24 41.64 32.19
N ALA A 5 0.56 40.82 31.52
CA ALA A 5 0.13 40.14 30.31
C ALA A 5 -1.18 39.37 30.64
N LYS A 6 -2.28 39.76 30.00
CA LYS A 6 -3.52 38.98 30.05
C LYS A 6 -3.22 37.62 29.43
N VAL A 7 -3.11 36.59 30.27
CA VAL A 7 -3.16 35.20 29.81
C VAL A 7 -4.54 35.03 29.19
N GLN A 8 -4.58 35.03 27.85
CA GLN A 8 -5.80 34.81 27.10
C GLN A 8 -6.26 33.39 27.42
N MET A 9 -7.40 33.26 28.12
CA MET A 9 -7.97 31.95 28.42
C MET A 9 -8.18 31.21 27.10
N PRO A 10 -7.85 29.90 27.02
CA PRO A 10 -8.00 29.16 25.79
C PRO A 10 -9.46 29.21 25.34
N GLU A 11 -9.70 29.76 24.15
CA GLU A 11 -11.04 29.80 23.57
C GLU A 11 -11.61 28.38 23.46
N LYS A 12 -12.90 28.25 23.79
CA LYS A 12 -13.62 26.98 23.78
C LYS A 12 -13.83 26.52 22.33
N PRO A 13 -13.63 25.23 22.00
CA PRO A 13 -13.94 24.66 20.69
C PRO A 13 -15.35 25.04 20.23
N THR A 14 -15.48 25.51 18.99
CA THR A 14 -16.76 25.89 18.39
C THR A 14 -17.09 25.00 17.20
N SER A 15 -18.37 24.60 17.07
CA SER A 15 -18.88 23.88 15.90
C SER A 15 -19.71 24.81 15.02
N TYR A 16 -19.31 24.97 13.76
CA TYR A 16 -20.00 25.77 12.77
C TYR A 16 -20.75 24.87 11.79
N SER A 17 -22.07 25.02 11.70
CA SER A 17 -22.87 24.35 10.66
C SER A 17 -22.88 25.20 9.40
N VAL A 18 -22.67 24.58 8.24
CA VAL A 18 -22.66 25.26 6.92
C VAL A 18 -23.46 24.47 5.90
N LYS A 19 -24.19 25.16 5.01
CA LYS A 19 -25.13 24.50 4.05
C LYS A 19 -24.82 24.76 2.57
N ASN A 20 -23.77 25.51 2.26
CA ASN A 20 -23.35 25.79 0.88
C ASN A 20 -21.86 26.13 0.81
N ASN A 21 -21.33 26.20 -0.41
CA ASN A 21 -19.92 26.48 -0.68
C ASN A 21 -19.45 27.83 -0.09
N GLN A 22 -20.26 28.90 -0.20
CA GLN A 22 -19.88 30.21 0.30
C GLN A 22 -19.70 30.21 1.82
N GLU A 23 -20.63 29.61 2.55
CA GLU A 23 -20.52 29.47 4.01
C GLU A 23 -19.31 28.63 4.43
N ILE A 24 -18.97 27.58 3.66
CA ILE A 24 -17.73 26.81 3.87
C ILE A 24 -16.52 27.73 3.74
N TYR A 25 -16.43 28.52 2.66
CA TYR A 25 -15.30 29.41 2.40
C TYR A 25 -15.16 30.47 3.50
N ASP A 26 -16.26 31.11 3.90
CA ASP A 26 -16.28 32.13 4.93
C ASP A 26 -15.81 31.58 6.29
N LYS A 27 -16.21 30.35 6.64
CA LYS A 27 -15.82 29.73 7.91
C LYS A 27 -14.41 29.19 7.91
N LEU A 28 -13.94 28.56 6.83
CA LEU A 28 -12.56 28.07 6.72
C LEU A 28 -11.52 29.18 6.97
N ALA A 29 -11.83 30.41 6.56
CA ALA A 29 -10.93 31.56 6.73
C ALA A 29 -10.71 31.96 8.21
N VAL A 30 -11.55 31.53 9.13
CA VAL A 30 -11.56 31.99 10.54
C VAL A 30 -11.53 30.86 11.58
N LEU A 31 -11.46 29.59 11.15
CA LEU A 31 -11.36 28.46 12.09
C LEU A 31 -10.13 28.58 12.98
N LYS A 32 -10.29 28.16 14.24
CA LYS A 32 -9.25 28.15 15.27
C LYS A 32 -8.98 26.71 15.72
N PRO A 33 -7.82 26.45 16.36
CA PRO A 33 -7.51 25.11 16.89
C PRO A 33 -8.63 24.55 17.78
N GLY A 34 -9.14 23.37 17.41
CA GLY A 34 -10.23 22.68 18.10
C GLY A 34 -11.61 22.88 17.46
N ASP A 35 -11.75 23.83 16.54
CA ASP A 35 -13.04 24.08 15.88
C ASP A 35 -13.45 22.94 14.95
N SER A 36 -14.75 22.82 14.73
CA SER A 36 -15.35 21.88 13.78
C SER A 36 -16.20 22.62 12.75
N LEU A 37 -16.04 22.28 11.47
CA LEU A 37 -16.89 22.70 10.37
C LEU A 37 -17.77 21.52 9.94
N LEU A 38 -19.08 21.65 10.17
CA LEU A 38 -20.07 20.60 9.94
C LEU A 38 -20.93 20.94 8.73
N LEU A 39 -20.77 20.17 7.66
CA LEU A 39 -21.51 20.33 6.41
C LEU A 39 -22.91 19.71 6.55
N ALA A 40 -23.95 20.49 6.30
CA ALA A 40 -25.32 20.00 6.25
C ALA A 40 -25.51 19.01 5.09
N ASP A 41 -26.53 18.14 5.20
CA ASP A 41 -26.85 17.16 4.17
C ASP A 41 -27.09 17.83 2.83
N GLY A 42 -26.48 17.32 1.77
CA GLY A 42 -26.63 17.89 0.45
C GLY A 42 -25.47 17.58 -0.50
N GLU A 43 -25.62 18.14 -1.69
CA GLU A 43 -24.63 18.09 -2.75
C GLU A 43 -23.88 19.43 -2.82
N TYR A 44 -22.55 19.35 -2.84
CA TYR A 44 -21.65 20.49 -2.89
C TYR A 44 -20.89 20.45 -4.21
N THR A 45 -21.59 20.87 -5.28
CA THR A 45 -21.06 20.92 -6.64
C THR A 45 -19.97 21.99 -6.77
N ASP A 46 -18.91 21.68 -7.50
CA ASP A 46 -17.79 22.57 -7.82
C ASP A 46 -17.08 23.15 -6.59
N LEU A 47 -17.10 22.41 -5.46
CA LEU A 47 -16.50 22.85 -4.21
C LEU A 47 -14.97 22.99 -4.34
N LYS A 48 -14.44 24.17 -4.01
CA LYS A 48 -13.00 24.46 -3.93
C LYS A 48 -12.59 24.63 -2.47
N LEU A 49 -12.48 23.53 -1.73
CA LEU A 49 -12.17 23.56 -0.30
C LEU A 49 -10.66 23.76 -0.09
N ILE A 50 -10.25 24.90 0.46
CA ILE A 50 -8.83 25.19 0.77
C ILE A 50 -8.68 25.49 2.26
N ALA A 51 -8.21 24.51 3.04
CA ALA A 51 -8.00 24.65 4.48
C ALA A 51 -6.58 25.19 4.75
N THR A 52 -6.48 26.41 5.28
CA THR A 52 -5.20 27.10 5.55
C THR A 52 -4.95 27.39 7.03
N LYS A 53 -5.95 27.22 7.89
CA LYS A 53 -5.83 27.41 9.34
C LYS A 53 -5.46 26.09 10.00
N SER A 54 -4.37 26.08 10.77
CA SER A 54 -3.88 24.88 11.45
C SER A 54 -4.55 24.68 12.81
N GLY A 55 -4.78 23.41 13.15
CA GLY A 55 -5.04 23.00 14.51
C GLY A 55 -3.76 22.95 15.35
N LEU A 56 -3.87 22.30 16.51
CA LEU A 56 -2.75 21.93 17.38
C LEU A 56 -2.81 20.42 17.68
N PRO A 57 -1.73 19.77 18.14
CA PRO A 57 -1.73 18.34 18.46
C PRO A 57 -2.93 17.84 19.28
N GLU A 58 -3.35 18.63 20.28
CA GLU A 58 -4.47 18.31 21.18
C GLU A 58 -5.79 19.00 20.79
N LYS A 59 -5.78 19.81 19.72
CA LYS A 59 -6.91 20.64 19.28
C LYS A 59 -6.96 20.67 17.76
N LEU A 60 -7.27 19.51 17.17
CA LEU A 60 -7.40 19.36 15.72
C LEU A 60 -8.55 20.23 15.20
N ILE A 61 -8.43 20.71 13.95
CA ILE A 61 -9.57 21.24 13.22
C ILE A 61 -10.28 20.08 12.52
N ILE A 62 -11.60 19.99 12.66
CA ILE A 62 -12.39 18.90 12.06
C ILE A 62 -13.28 19.46 10.96
N ILE A 63 -13.23 18.87 9.77
CA ILE A 63 -14.13 19.17 8.66
C ILE A 63 -14.89 17.87 8.33
N ALA A 64 -16.19 17.86 8.57
CA ALA A 64 -17.00 16.65 8.50
C ALA A 64 -18.44 16.95 8.07
N PRO A 65 -19.20 15.96 7.58
CA PRO A 65 -20.64 16.08 7.47
C PRO A 65 -21.29 16.14 8.86
N LYS A 66 -22.44 16.79 8.94
CA LYS A 66 -23.32 16.72 10.11
C LYS A 66 -23.88 15.30 10.27
N ASN A 67 -24.30 14.68 9.16
CA ASN A 67 -24.72 13.28 9.10
C ASN A 67 -23.83 12.51 8.12
N PRO A 68 -23.01 11.53 8.58
CA PRO A 68 -22.15 10.74 7.70
C PRO A 68 -22.91 10.08 6.54
N GLY A 69 -22.30 10.07 5.35
CA GLY A 69 -22.90 9.52 4.12
C GLY A 69 -23.97 10.40 3.45
N LYS A 70 -24.22 11.61 3.96
CA LYS A 70 -25.23 12.55 3.41
C LYS A 70 -24.63 13.80 2.75
N VAL A 71 -23.31 13.90 2.65
CA VAL A 71 -22.61 15.00 1.98
C VAL A 71 -21.86 14.49 0.76
N PHE A 72 -22.26 14.97 -0.41
CA PHE A 72 -21.71 14.57 -1.70
C PHE A 72 -20.90 15.72 -2.29
N ILE A 73 -19.67 15.45 -2.69
CA ILE A 73 -18.79 16.39 -3.39
C ILE A 73 -18.79 15.99 -4.86
N THR A 74 -19.22 16.90 -5.74
CA THR A 74 -19.48 16.65 -7.17
C THR A 74 -18.97 17.78 -8.06
N GLY A 75 -19.04 17.60 -9.39
CA GLY A 75 -18.61 18.61 -10.35
C GLY A 75 -17.10 18.82 -10.37
N ASP A 76 -16.66 20.01 -10.79
CA ASP A 76 -15.26 20.43 -10.78
C ASP A 76 -14.83 20.75 -9.33
N ALA A 77 -14.71 19.73 -8.49
CA ALA A 77 -14.30 19.90 -7.09
C ALA A 77 -12.80 19.71 -6.87
N LYS A 78 -12.27 20.33 -5.81
CA LYS A 78 -10.94 20.04 -5.28
C LYS A 78 -10.88 20.32 -3.78
N VAL A 79 -10.00 19.60 -3.09
CA VAL A 79 -9.69 19.81 -1.68
C VAL A 79 -8.18 19.99 -1.49
N GLU A 80 -7.78 21.06 -0.83
CA GLU A 80 -6.39 21.33 -0.46
C GLU A 80 -6.28 21.51 1.05
N ILE A 81 -5.58 20.60 1.73
CA ILE A 81 -5.28 20.69 3.15
C ILE A 81 -3.87 21.26 3.29
N ARG A 82 -3.78 22.60 3.31
CA ARG A 82 -2.51 23.35 3.45
C ARG A 82 -2.10 23.56 4.89
N ALA A 83 -3.06 23.45 5.80
CA ALA A 83 -2.91 23.51 7.23
C ALA A 83 -2.26 22.25 7.82
N ASP A 84 -1.82 22.34 9.07
CA ASP A 84 -1.44 21.18 9.90
C ASP A 84 -2.59 20.81 10.85
N TYR A 85 -2.57 19.59 11.39
CA TYR A 85 -3.50 19.13 12.43
C TYR A 85 -4.99 19.27 12.03
N THR A 86 -5.30 18.92 10.78
CA THR A 86 -6.67 18.93 10.23
C THR A 86 -7.16 17.51 9.97
N VAL A 87 -8.41 17.23 10.35
CA VAL A 87 -9.12 15.99 10.03
C VAL A 87 -10.23 16.30 9.03
N LEU A 88 -10.13 15.71 7.83
CA LEU A 88 -11.23 15.67 6.87
C LEU A 88 -11.90 14.30 6.95
N LYS A 89 -13.21 14.28 7.23
CA LYS A 89 -13.93 13.03 7.50
C LYS A 89 -15.24 12.94 6.74
N GLY A 90 -15.60 11.73 6.29
CA GLY A 90 -17.00 11.39 6.00
C GLY A 90 -17.57 11.93 4.68
N LEU A 91 -16.74 12.38 3.75
CA LEU A 91 -17.20 12.96 2.47
C LEU A 91 -17.29 11.89 1.37
N TYR A 92 -18.32 12.00 0.52
CA TYR A 92 -18.52 11.11 -0.62
C TYR A 92 -18.25 11.85 -1.94
N PHE A 93 -17.19 11.48 -2.65
CA PHE A 93 -16.78 12.02 -3.95
C PHE A 93 -17.33 11.15 -5.08
N LYS A 94 -18.23 11.71 -5.90
CA LYS A 94 -18.80 11.09 -7.11
C LYS A 94 -19.22 12.15 -8.12
N ASN A 95 -19.62 11.77 -9.33
CA ASN A 95 -20.18 12.69 -10.34
C ASN A 95 -19.33 13.97 -10.52
N GLY A 96 -18.01 13.82 -10.50
CA GLY A 96 -17.06 14.87 -10.74
C GLY A 96 -17.02 15.26 -12.22
N ASN A 97 -16.52 16.48 -12.47
CA ASN A 97 -16.40 17.07 -13.80
C ASN A 97 -15.19 18.01 -13.86
N ARG A 98 -14.07 17.63 -13.22
CA ARG A 98 -12.84 18.42 -13.31
C ARG A 98 -12.36 18.47 -14.76
N ASN A 99 -11.84 19.62 -15.18
CA ASN A 99 -11.30 19.79 -16.53
C ASN A 99 -10.05 18.92 -16.75
N PRO A 100 -10.05 17.92 -17.65
CA PRO A 100 -8.88 17.05 -17.88
C PRO A 100 -7.61 17.79 -18.29
N ASP A 101 -7.70 18.97 -18.92
CA ASP A 101 -6.54 19.76 -19.33
C ASP A 101 -5.82 20.45 -18.15
N GLN A 102 -6.48 20.53 -16.99
CA GLN A 102 -5.93 21.17 -15.79
C GLN A 102 -5.34 20.18 -14.78
N TRP A 103 -5.50 18.89 -15.04
CA TRP A 103 -5.06 17.81 -14.15
C TRP A 103 -4.15 16.84 -14.88
N LYS A 104 -3.17 16.30 -14.17
CA LYS A 104 -2.22 15.35 -14.72
C LYS A 104 -1.79 14.34 -13.69
N SER A 105 -1.42 13.14 -14.15
CA SER A 105 -0.67 12.19 -13.34
C SER A 105 0.60 12.84 -12.78
N HIS A 106 0.97 12.45 -11.56
CA HIS A 106 2.07 13.05 -10.79
C HIS A 106 1.82 14.51 -10.34
N GLY A 107 0.62 15.04 -10.56
CA GLY A 107 0.14 16.28 -9.96
C GLY A 107 -0.50 16.08 -8.58
N PRO A 108 -1.15 17.12 -8.02
CA PRO A 108 -1.99 16.98 -6.83
C PRO A 108 -3.19 16.07 -7.11
N GLY A 109 -3.70 15.40 -6.08
CA GLY A 109 -4.92 14.59 -6.17
C GLY A 109 -6.19 15.40 -5.98
N VAL A 110 -7.36 14.74 -6.11
CA VAL A 110 -8.68 15.34 -5.76
C VAL A 110 -8.61 15.96 -4.36
N ILE A 111 -8.02 15.23 -3.42
CA ILE A 111 -7.54 15.75 -2.15
C ILE A 111 -6.01 15.83 -2.19
N ALA A 112 -5.48 17.04 -2.02
CA ALA A 112 -4.05 17.28 -1.88
C ALA A 112 -3.72 17.76 -0.45
N ILE A 113 -2.94 16.96 0.27
CA ILE A 113 -2.44 17.26 1.61
C ILE A 113 -1.06 17.89 1.49
N TYR A 114 -0.93 19.16 1.85
CA TYR A 114 0.33 19.90 1.82
C TYR A 114 0.94 20.13 3.21
N GLY A 115 0.11 20.10 4.28
CA GLY A 115 0.57 20.19 5.66
C GLY A 115 0.79 18.83 6.32
N SER A 116 1.42 18.85 7.50
CA SER A 116 1.73 17.67 8.32
C SER A 116 0.65 17.37 9.36
N HIS A 117 0.67 16.16 9.93
CA HIS A 117 -0.26 15.73 10.97
C HIS A 117 -1.75 15.79 10.56
N ASN A 118 -2.01 15.64 9.26
CA ASN A 118 -3.37 15.67 8.71
C ASN A 118 -3.95 14.26 8.58
N ARG A 119 -5.28 14.15 8.67
CA ARG A 119 -5.99 12.89 8.54
C ARG A 119 -7.12 13.01 7.53
N VAL A 120 -7.19 12.09 6.58
CA VAL A 120 -8.37 11.87 5.73
C VAL A 120 -8.97 10.54 6.14
N THR A 121 -10.21 10.53 6.62
CA THR A 121 -10.82 9.33 7.19
C THR A 121 -12.26 9.13 6.78
N GLU A 122 -12.70 7.88 6.61
CA GLU A 122 -14.09 7.55 6.31
C GLU A 122 -14.63 8.27 5.06
N CYS A 123 -13.80 8.51 4.05
CA CYS A 123 -14.21 9.13 2.79
C CYS A 123 -14.40 8.08 1.70
N VAL A 124 -15.32 8.33 0.77
CA VAL A 124 -15.60 7.44 -0.36
C VAL A 124 -15.28 8.16 -1.66
N PHE A 125 -14.53 7.48 -2.54
CA PHE A 125 -14.28 7.90 -3.91
C PHE A 125 -14.80 6.82 -4.84
N ASP A 126 -15.82 7.16 -5.62
CA ASP A 126 -16.55 6.24 -6.48
C ASP A 126 -16.57 6.81 -7.89
N ASN A 127 -15.67 6.28 -8.73
CA ASN A 127 -15.50 6.65 -10.13
C ASN A 127 -15.67 8.17 -10.37
N PHE A 128 -14.85 8.97 -9.67
CA PHE A 128 -15.11 10.40 -9.51
C PHE A 128 -15.34 11.13 -10.84
N ASP A 129 -14.40 11.05 -11.79
CA ASP A 129 -14.48 11.75 -13.08
C ASP A 129 -13.46 11.21 -14.10
N GLN A 130 -13.17 12.00 -15.15
CA GLN A 130 -12.23 11.67 -16.23
C GLN A 130 -10.90 12.45 -16.16
N ALA A 131 -10.62 13.19 -15.09
CA ALA A 131 -9.42 14.01 -14.96
C ALA A 131 -8.26 13.21 -14.34
N ASN A 132 -7.18 13.05 -15.11
CA ASN A 132 -6.02 12.24 -14.70
C ASN A 132 -5.34 12.82 -13.44
N SER A 133 -5.34 12.05 -12.36
CA SER A 133 -4.74 12.39 -11.06
C SER A 133 -4.93 11.22 -10.10
N ALA A 134 -4.24 11.26 -8.97
CA ALA A 134 -4.62 10.46 -7.82
C ALA A 134 -5.89 10.98 -7.15
N TYR A 135 -6.55 10.15 -6.34
CA TYR A 135 -7.63 10.62 -5.48
C TYR A 135 -7.08 11.35 -4.26
N ILE A 136 -6.01 10.83 -3.64
CA ILE A 136 -5.35 11.49 -2.52
C ILE A 136 -3.84 11.59 -2.78
N THR A 137 -3.26 12.75 -2.51
CA THR A 137 -1.81 12.91 -2.48
C THR A 137 -1.35 13.58 -1.20
N THR A 138 -0.17 13.20 -0.69
CA THR A 138 0.66 14.14 0.06
C THR A 138 1.58 14.84 -0.94
N SER A 139 1.52 16.17 -0.97
CA SER A 139 2.11 16.99 -2.03
C SER A 139 3.11 17.97 -1.44
N LEU A 140 4.24 18.16 -2.13
CA LEU A 140 5.19 19.18 -1.74
C LEU A 140 4.59 20.58 -1.97
N THR A 141 4.90 21.52 -1.07
CA THR A 141 4.61 22.93 -1.30
C THR A 141 5.52 23.47 -2.43
N ALA A 142 5.21 24.68 -2.93
CA ALA A 142 6.07 25.35 -3.90
C ALA A 142 7.49 25.62 -3.38
N SER A 143 7.68 25.73 -2.05
CA SER A 143 8.99 25.85 -1.40
C SER A 143 9.70 24.51 -1.18
N GLY A 144 9.12 23.39 -1.63
CA GLY A 144 9.68 22.05 -1.47
C GLY A 144 9.46 21.42 -0.10
N GLN A 145 8.59 21.98 0.74
CA GLN A 145 8.29 21.38 2.05
C GLN A 145 7.52 20.07 1.87
N VAL A 146 7.98 19.02 2.54
CA VAL A 146 7.40 17.68 2.50
C VAL A 146 6.42 17.49 3.67
N PRO A 147 5.15 17.11 3.42
CA PRO A 147 4.22 16.73 4.47
C PRO A 147 4.71 15.52 5.27
N LYS A 148 4.50 15.49 6.59
CA LYS A 148 4.87 14.37 7.45
C LYS A 148 3.73 13.95 8.37
N HIS A 149 3.77 12.72 8.87
CA HIS A 149 2.84 12.21 9.90
C HIS A 149 1.34 12.30 9.54
N CYS A 150 1.01 12.26 8.24
CA CYS A 150 -0.37 12.18 7.77
C CYS A 150 -0.92 10.76 7.84
N ARG A 151 -2.25 10.63 7.95
CA ARG A 151 -2.97 9.36 7.95
C ARG A 151 -4.11 9.35 6.94
N ILE A 152 -4.25 8.28 6.18
CA ILE A 152 -5.40 8.01 5.32
C ILE A 152 -6.00 6.71 5.80
N ASP A 153 -7.24 6.74 6.30
CA ASP A 153 -7.82 5.54 6.90
C ASP A 153 -9.34 5.37 6.73
N HIS A 154 -9.82 4.12 6.74
CA HIS A 154 -11.25 3.81 6.55
C HIS A 154 -11.81 4.42 5.26
N CYS A 155 -10.97 4.64 4.24
CA CYS A 155 -11.40 5.24 2.98
C CYS A 155 -11.67 4.17 1.92
N VAL A 156 -12.61 4.46 1.03
CA VAL A 156 -13.09 3.54 0.00
C VAL A 156 -12.76 4.11 -1.36
N PHE A 157 -12.05 3.35 -2.19
CA PHE A 157 -11.61 3.79 -3.51
C PHE A 157 -12.01 2.77 -4.56
N VAL A 158 -13.07 3.09 -5.31
CA VAL A 158 -13.70 2.16 -6.25
C VAL A 158 -13.91 2.76 -7.63
N GLY A 159 -13.81 1.92 -8.65
CA GLY A 159 -14.17 2.28 -10.02
C GLY A 159 -13.26 3.34 -10.68
N LYS A 160 -12.04 3.59 -10.17
CA LYS A 160 -11.12 4.59 -10.76
C LYS A 160 -10.68 4.19 -12.17
N THR A 161 -11.15 4.91 -13.18
CA THR A 161 -10.76 4.72 -14.59
C THR A 161 -9.63 5.63 -15.05
N THR A 162 -9.33 6.70 -14.31
CA THR A 162 -8.29 7.68 -14.66
C THR A 162 -6.87 7.17 -14.41
N LEU A 163 -5.90 7.72 -15.15
CA LEU A 163 -4.47 7.45 -14.95
C LEU A 163 -3.98 7.99 -13.59
N ASP A 164 -2.76 7.61 -13.23
CA ASP A 164 -2.13 7.78 -11.90
C ASP A 164 -2.66 6.80 -10.85
N GLN A 165 -1.89 6.66 -9.75
CA GLN A 165 -2.27 5.84 -8.60
C GLN A 165 -3.58 6.31 -7.95
N VAL A 166 -4.20 5.49 -7.10
CA VAL A 166 -5.25 5.94 -6.19
C VAL A 166 -4.67 6.90 -5.14
N ILE A 167 -3.52 6.55 -4.55
CA ILE A 167 -2.81 7.35 -3.56
C ILE A 167 -1.34 7.54 -3.95
N ASN A 168 -0.86 8.78 -3.90
CA ASN A 168 0.57 9.10 -4.01
C ASN A 168 1.09 9.76 -2.73
N LEU A 169 2.10 9.15 -2.08
CA LEU A 169 2.83 9.75 -0.97
C LEU A 169 4.16 10.31 -1.48
N ASN A 170 4.29 11.63 -1.56
CA ASN A 170 5.45 12.29 -2.19
C ASN A 170 6.36 12.95 -1.15
N ASN A 171 7.66 12.63 -1.24
CA ASN A 171 8.74 13.28 -0.50
C ASN A 171 9.87 13.80 -1.40
N GLY A 172 9.66 13.79 -2.72
CA GLY A 172 10.62 14.29 -3.69
C GLY A 172 9.92 14.68 -4.98
N VAL A 173 10.66 15.35 -5.85
CA VAL A 173 10.20 15.74 -7.18
C VAL A 173 10.56 14.65 -8.20
N ALA A 174 9.61 14.29 -9.07
CA ALA A 174 9.79 13.23 -10.05
C ALA A 174 10.99 13.43 -11.01
N ALA A 175 11.47 14.66 -11.18
CA ALA A 175 12.49 15.02 -12.17
C ALA A 175 13.94 14.70 -11.75
N VAL A 176 14.23 14.49 -10.47
CA VAL A 176 15.62 14.30 -9.99
C VAL A 176 15.94 12.81 -9.91
N LYS A 177 16.43 12.25 -11.04
CA LYS A 177 16.76 10.82 -11.21
C LYS A 177 18.22 10.47 -10.95
N ASP A 178 19.11 11.46 -10.94
CA ASP A 178 20.56 11.26 -10.86
C ASP A 178 21.06 10.86 -9.45
N GLY A 179 20.14 10.72 -8.49
CA GLY A 179 20.44 10.33 -7.12
C GLY A 179 21.01 11.47 -6.26
N SER A 180 21.11 12.70 -6.77
CA SER A 180 21.59 13.88 -6.03
C SER A 180 20.63 14.34 -4.94
N TYR A 181 19.35 13.98 -5.05
CA TYR A 181 18.32 14.26 -4.07
C TYR A 181 17.83 12.98 -3.39
N ALA A 182 17.59 13.08 -2.09
CA ALA A 182 16.98 12.04 -1.27
C ALA A 182 15.79 12.64 -0.54
N GLY A 183 14.57 12.20 -0.88
CA GLY A 183 13.37 12.63 -0.18
C GLY A 183 13.41 12.23 1.30
N PRO A 184 13.07 13.14 2.24
CA PRO A 184 13.10 12.84 3.66
C PRO A 184 12.01 11.82 4.04
N ALA A 185 12.19 11.19 5.21
CA ALA A 185 11.20 10.33 5.83
C ALA A 185 9.84 11.04 6.02
N MET A 186 8.77 10.35 5.63
CA MET A 186 7.39 10.85 5.63
C MET A 186 6.60 10.47 6.89
N TYR A 187 6.80 9.26 7.40
CA TYR A 187 6.09 8.75 8.58
C TYR A 187 4.56 8.73 8.42
N HIS A 188 4.06 8.52 7.21
CA HIS A 188 2.62 8.44 6.96
C HIS A 188 2.07 7.05 7.31
N ARG A 189 0.76 6.98 7.51
CA ARG A 189 0.04 5.72 7.65
C ARG A 189 -1.12 5.63 6.67
N ILE A 190 -1.25 4.50 5.98
CA ILE A 190 -2.44 4.14 5.19
C ILE A 190 -3.01 2.87 5.81
N ASP A 191 -4.20 2.94 6.38
CA ASP A 191 -4.76 1.81 7.10
C ASP A 191 -6.27 1.65 6.99
N HIS A 192 -6.77 0.42 7.05
CA HIS A 192 -8.21 0.12 6.94
C HIS A 192 -8.85 0.72 5.68
N CYS A 193 -8.13 0.87 4.57
CA CYS A 193 -8.70 1.34 3.32
C CYS A 193 -9.13 0.17 2.43
N PHE A 194 -10.15 0.41 1.60
CA PHE A 194 -10.63 -0.54 0.59
C PHE A 194 -10.32 -0.06 -0.83
N PHE A 195 -9.77 -0.94 -1.65
CA PHE A 195 -9.38 -0.64 -3.04
C PHE A 195 -9.94 -1.69 -4.00
N SER A 196 -10.74 -1.26 -4.97
CA SER A 196 -11.19 -2.11 -6.08
C SER A 196 -11.38 -1.31 -7.36
N ASN A 197 -10.49 -1.47 -8.33
CA ASN A 197 -10.41 -0.57 -9.47
C ASN A 197 -10.08 -1.33 -10.77
N PRO A 198 -10.73 -0.97 -11.90
CA PRO A 198 -10.61 -1.68 -13.16
C PRO A 198 -9.22 -1.55 -13.79
N PRO A 199 -8.82 -2.50 -14.65
CA PRO A 199 -7.54 -2.46 -15.34
C PRO A 199 -7.44 -1.32 -16.34
N LYS A 200 -6.26 -0.71 -16.38
CA LYS A 200 -5.89 0.32 -17.34
C LYS A 200 -4.74 -0.18 -18.21
N LYS A 201 -4.58 0.41 -19.40
CA LYS A 201 -3.55 -0.01 -20.36
C LYS A 201 -2.18 0.53 -19.98
N GLY A 202 -1.17 -0.35 -19.92
CA GLY A 202 0.23 0.02 -19.74
C GLY A 202 0.58 0.46 -18.31
N ASN A 203 1.60 1.32 -18.17
CA ASN A 203 2.00 1.90 -16.89
C ASN A 203 1.07 3.07 -16.51
N ALA A 204 -0.13 2.71 -16.06
CA ALA A 204 -1.26 3.64 -15.89
C ALA A 204 -1.47 4.13 -14.44
N GLY A 205 -0.63 3.69 -13.51
CA GLY A 205 -0.70 3.96 -12.08
C GLY A 205 -1.67 3.06 -11.30
N GLY A 206 -1.13 2.29 -10.35
CA GLY A 206 -1.84 1.30 -9.55
C GLY A 206 -2.64 1.82 -8.35
N GLY A 207 -2.57 1.11 -7.24
CA GLY A 207 -3.23 1.50 -5.99
C GLY A 207 -2.46 2.60 -5.28
N ILE A 208 -1.26 2.28 -4.79
CA ILE A 208 -0.46 3.20 -3.96
C ILE A 208 0.95 3.35 -4.51
N ARG A 209 1.48 4.57 -4.50
CA ARG A 209 2.92 4.83 -4.64
C ARG A 209 3.45 5.58 -3.42
N ILE A 210 4.64 5.21 -2.98
CA ILE A 210 5.35 5.85 -1.86
C ILE A 210 6.75 6.22 -2.31
N GLY A 211 7.07 7.51 -2.41
CA GLY A 211 8.34 8.01 -2.96
C GLY A 211 8.45 7.84 -4.48
N TYR A 212 9.64 8.11 -5.02
CA TYR A 212 9.95 7.99 -6.46
C TYR A 212 11.19 7.14 -6.74
N TYR A 213 12.24 7.26 -5.94
CA TYR A 213 13.55 6.67 -6.23
C TYR A 213 14.21 6.02 -5.01
N ARG A 214 15.25 5.23 -5.28
CA ARG A 214 15.91 4.41 -4.27
C ARG A 214 16.54 5.18 -3.10
N ASN A 215 16.88 6.45 -3.29
CA ASN A 215 17.47 7.28 -2.25
C ASN A 215 16.43 7.95 -1.34
N ASP A 216 15.15 7.93 -1.72
CA ASP A 216 14.07 8.45 -0.89
C ASP A 216 13.91 7.57 0.35
N VAL A 217 13.64 8.20 1.50
CA VAL A 217 13.30 7.49 2.74
C VAL A 217 11.80 7.60 2.96
N GLY A 218 11.10 6.46 3.04
CA GLY A 218 9.66 6.44 3.24
C GLY A 218 9.31 6.46 4.71
N ARG A 219 9.63 5.36 5.41
CA ARG A 219 9.18 5.08 6.79
C ARG A 219 7.68 5.22 6.96
N CYS A 220 6.92 4.90 5.91
CA CYS A 220 5.47 4.83 5.95
C CYS A 220 5.02 3.43 6.41
N LEU A 221 3.91 3.40 7.13
CA LEU A 221 3.21 2.17 7.49
C LEU A 221 1.97 2.01 6.61
N VAL A 222 1.89 0.91 5.88
CA VAL A 222 0.69 0.51 5.13
C VAL A 222 0.17 -0.76 5.76
N ASP A 223 -0.89 -0.67 6.55
CA ASP A 223 -1.35 -1.80 7.35
C ASP A 223 -2.87 -1.99 7.35
N SER A 224 -3.30 -3.24 7.47
CA SER A 224 -4.72 -3.57 7.62
C SER A 224 -5.62 -3.06 6.47
N ASN A 225 -5.10 -2.97 5.24
CA ASN A 225 -5.88 -2.57 4.06
C ASN A 225 -6.41 -3.80 3.30
N LEU A 226 -7.57 -3.63 2.64
CA LEU A 226 -8.17 -4.64 1.77
C LEU A 226 -8.11 -4.18 0.31
N PHE A 227 -7.27 -4.85 -0.48
CA PHE A 227 -7.23 -4.72 -1.93
C PHE A 227 -8.02 -5.89 -2.52
N TYR A 228 -9.14 -5.60 -3.19
CA TYR A 228 -10.00 -6.62 -3.77
C TYR A 228 -10.19 -6.30 -5.26
N ARG A 229 -9.60 -7.09 -6.15
CA ARG A 229 -9.50 -6.73 -7.58
C ARG A 229 -8.95 -5.31 -7.75
N GLN A 230 -7.85 -5.00 -7.06
CA GLN A 230 -7.10 -3.78 -7.35
C GLN A 230 -6.29 -4.03 -8.62
N ASP A 231 -6.91 -3.79 -9.77
CA ASP A 231 -6.43 -4.29 -11.06
C ASP A 231 -5.90 -3.18 -11.98
N SER A 232 -5.88 -1.95 -11.48
CA SER A 232 -5.49 -0.74 -12.21
C SER A 232 -4.29 -0.90 -13.14
N GLU A 233 -3.24 -1.61 -12.71
CA GLU A 233 -2.09 -1.99 -13.53
C GLU A 233 -1.28 -3.10 -12.82
N ALA A 234 -0.06 -3.38 -13.30
CA ALA A 234 0.75 -4.48 -12.80
C ALA A 234 1.27 -4.31 -11.37
N GLU A 235 1.36 -3.09 -10.86
CA GLU A 235 1.78 -2.79 -9.49
C GLU A 235 0.55 -2.44 -8.63
N ILE A 236 0.12 -3.33 -7.73
CA ILE A 236 -0.95 -3.03 -6.75
C ILE A 236 -0.47 -1.88 -5.86
N ILE A 237 0.75 -2.03 -5.35
CA ILE A 237 1.51 -1.00 -4.66
C ILE A 237 2.88 -0.94 -5.32
N THR A 238 3.33 0.27 -5.65
CA THR A 238 4.67 0.54 -6.15
C THR A 238 5.45 1.33 -5.10
N SER A 239 6.10 0.61 -4.19
CA SER A 239 6.87 1.21 -3.10
C SER A 239 8.24 1.62 -3.59
N LYS A 240 8.49 2.92 -3.63
CA LYS A 240 9.64 3.55 -4.27
C LYS A 240 10.45 4.41 -3.29
N SER A 241 10.57 3.95 -2.07
CA SER A 241 11.42 4.54 -1.03
C SER A 241 11.82 3.50 0.00
N GLN A 242 12.88 3.79 0.75
CA GLN A 242 13.44 2.90 1.75
C GLN A 242 12.53 2.77 2.97
N GLU A 243 12.68 1.65 3.69
CA GLU A 243 12.16 1.48 5.06
C GLU A 243 10.63 1.62 5.21
N ASN A 244 9.85 1.40 4.14
CA ASN A 244 8.40 1.25 4.27
C ASN A 244 8.04 -0.11 4.86
N VAL A 245 6.97 -0.15 5.67
CA VAL A 245 6.46 -1.37 6.30
C VAL A 245 5.05 -1.67 5.79
N PHE A 246 4.86 -2.88 5.27
CA PHE A 246 3.57 -3.41 4.80
C PHE A 246 3.13 -4.52 5.75
N TYR A 247 2.11 -4.27 6.58
CA TYR A 247 1.74 -5.16 7.67
C TYR A 247 0.26 -5.58 7.61
N ALA A 248 -0.03 -6.88 7.63
CA ALA A 248 -1.40 -7.38 7.77
C ALA A 248 -2.40 -6.87 6.69
N ASN A 249 -1.92 -6.56 5.48
CA ASN A 249 -2.81 -6.25 4.36
C ASN A 249 -3.37 -7.52 3.74
N THR A 250 -4.56 -7.42 3.16
CA THR A 250 -5.22 -8.51 2.44
C THR A 250 -5.40 -8.14 0.97
N ILE A 251 -4.91 -8.99 0.08
CA ILE A 251 -4.88 -8.82 -1.37
C ILE A 251 -5.67 -9.99 -1.97
N VAL A 252 -6.86 -9.71 -2.49
CA VAL A 252 -7.80 -10.71 -3.02
C VAL A 252 -8.02 -10.51 -4.51
N ASN A 253 -7.75 -11.55 -5.31
CA ASN A 253 -8.00 -11.55 -6.76
C ASN A 253 -7.42 -10.33 -7.51
N CYS A 254 -6.26 -9.81 -7.10
CA CYS A 254 -5.65 -8.64 -7.73
C CYS A 254 -4.73 -9.03 -8.90
N GLN A 255 -4.90 -8.39 -10.05
CA GLN A 255 -4.15 -8.61 -11.30
C GLN A 255 -2.79 -7.88 -11.34
N GLY A 256 -2.12 -7.82 -10.19
CA GLY A 256 -0.82 -7.17 -10.05
C GLY A 256 -0.08 -7.71 -8.84
N THR A 257 1.07 -7.12 -8.52
CA THR A 257 1.89 -7.50 -7.36
C THR A 257 2.12 -6.32 -6.42
N LEU A 258 2.33 -6.60 -5.13
CA LEU A 258 2.89 -5.63 -4.20
C LEU A 258 4.41 -5.55 -4.44
N ASN A 259 4.91 -4.37 -4.77
CA ASN A 259 6.28 -4.21 -5.24
C ASN A 259 7.15 -3.42 -4.27
N PHE A 260 8.31 -3.99 -3.95
CA PHE A 260 9.46 -3.22 -3.49
C PHE A 260 10.19 -2.75 -4.72
N ARG A 261 9.68 -1.68 -5.33
CA ARG A 261 10.08 -1.26 -6.67
C ARG A 261 11.39 -0.48 -6.65
N HIS A 262 11.53 0.45 -5.71
CA HIS A 262 12.75 1.21 -5.44
C HIS A 262 12.96 1.36 -3.94
N GLY A 263 14.22 1.44 -3.51
CA GLY A 263 14.61 1.63 -2.11
C GLY A 263 14.84 0.30 -1.39
N ASP A 264 16.02 0.18 -0.78
CA ASP A 264 16.42 -0.98 0.03
C ASP A 264 15.72 -0.97 1.42
N LYS A 265 15.86 -2.06 2.19
CA LYS A 265 15.41 -2.18 3.59
C LYS A 265 13.90 -2.05 3.84
N GLN A 266 13.08 -2.35 2.85
CA GLN A 266 11.62 -2.43 3.00
C GLN A 266 11.19 -3.72 3.70
N VAL A 267 10.01 -3.70 4.31
CA VAL A 267 9.52 -4.76 5.20
C VAL A 267 8.09 -5.16 4.83
N ALA A 268 7.82 -6.46 4.65
CA ALA A 268 6.49 -7.02 4.41
C ALA A 268 6.22 -8.14 5.42
N LEU A 269 5.26 -7.91 6.32
CA LEU A 269 4.94 -8.77 7.44
C LEU A 269 3.46 -9.20 7.40
N ASN A 270 3.21 -10.50 7.49
CA ASN A 270 1.87 -11.01 7.77
C ASN A 270 0.78 -10.60 6.76
N ASN A 271 1.14 -10.36 5.50
CA ASN A 271 0.16 -10.02 4.45
C ASN A 271 -0.42 -11.30 3.82
N PHE A 272 -1.67 -11.21 3.36
CA PHE A 272 -2.41 -12.32 2.75
C PHE A 272 -2.64 -12.06 1.26
N TYR A 273 -2.08 -12.91 0.41
CA TYR A 273 -2.25 -12.90 -1.05
C TYR A 273 -3.09 -14.11 -1.45
N ILE A 274 -4.35 -13.87 -1.79
CA ILE A 274 -5.35 -14.92 -1.95
C ILE A 274 -6.10 -14.73 -3.25
N SER A 275 -6.39 -15.84 -3.92
CA SER A 275 -7.39 -15.86 -4.97
C SER A 275 -8.52 -16.83 -4.63
N THR A 276 -9.76 -16.37 -4.77
CA THR A 276 -10.95 -17.18 -4.55
C THR A 276 -11.40 -17.88 -5.83
N ASP A 277 -11.02 -17.37 -7.00
CA ASP A 277 -11.31 -17.92 -8.32
C ASP A 277 -10.03 -18.13 -9.16
N ASN A 278 -10.17 -18.59 -10.40
CA ASN A 278 -9.07 -18.81 -11.36
C ASN A 278 -9.30 -18.11 -12.72
N LYS A 279 -10.13 -17.04 -12.75
CA LYS A 279 -10.49 -16.32 -13.98
C LYS A 279 -9.24 -15.70 -14.61
N LEU A 280 -8.47 -14.95 -13.82
CA LEU A 280 -7.33 -14.15 -14.27
C LEU A 280 -6.04 -14.55 -13.54
N GLY A 281 -4.90 -14.03 -13.98
CA GLY A 281 -3.65 -14.20 -13.27
C GLY A 281 -3.59 -13.25 -12.09
N TYR A 282 -3.35 -13.78 -10.89
CA TYR A 282 -3.24 -13.01 -9.65
C TYR A 282 -1.82 -13.02 -9.12
N GLY A 283 -1.40 -11.92 -8.51
CA GLY A 283 -0.02 -11.74 -8.06
C GLY A 283 0.14 -11.75 -6.55
N GLY A 284 1.35 -12.13 -6.13
CA GLY A 284 1.85 -11.87 -4.78
C GLY A 284 2.76 -10.65 -4.77
N MET A 285 4.07 -10.87 -4.72
CA MET A 285 5.06 -9.78 -4.57
C MET A 285 6.16 -9.81 -5.62
N PHE A 286 6.59 -8.63 -6.09
CA PHE A 286 7.77 -8.48 -6.96
C PHE A 286 8.81 -7.57 -6.30
N ILE A 287 10.02 -8.11 -6.08
CA ILE A 287 11.04 -7.51 -5.23
C ILE A 287 12.24 -7.06 -6.06
N TRP A 288 12.60 -5.78 -5.91
CA TRP A 288 13.87 -5.20 -6.32
C TRP A 288 14.60 -4.71 -5.08
N GLY A 289 15.94 -4.65 -5.14
CA GLY A 289 16.75 -4.13 -4.04
C GLY A 289 17.05 -5.16 -2.96
N SER A 290 17.63 -4.70 -1.87
CA SER A 290 18.31 -5.53 -0.88
C SER A 290 17.91 -5.22 0.56
N LYS A 291 18.33 -6.09 1.48
CA LYS A 291 18.15 -5.95 2.94
C LYS A 291 16.69 -5.93 3.38
N HIS A 292 15.83 -6.53 2.56
CA HIS A 292 14.41 -6.64 2.85
C HIS A 292 14.11 -7.69 3.93
N ILE A 293 13.01 -7.49 4.64
CA ILE A 293 12.43 -8.50 5.53
C ILE A 293 11.06 -8.86 4.95
N ILE A 294 10.92 -10.08 4.47
CA ILE A 294 9.66 -10.63 3.93
C ILE A 294 9.30 -11.82 4.80
N ALA A 295 8.37 -11.62 5.74
CA ALA A 295 8.09 -12.63 6.75
C ALA A 295 6.62 -12.83 7.05
N ASN A 296 6.26 -14.06 7.42
CA ASN A 296 4.90 -14.45 7.82
C ASN A 296 3.81 -14.18 6.77
N ASN A 297 4.17 -13.97 5.51
CA ASN A 297 3.18 -13.73 4.47
C ASN A 297 2.56 -15.04 4.01
N TYR A 298 1.29 -14.99 3.61
CA TYR A 298 0.50 -16.12 3.16
C TYR A 298 0.19 -15.97 1.68
N PHE A 299 0.58 -16.94 0.85
CA PHE A 299 0.33 -16.95 -0.59
C PHE A 299 -0.51 -18.18 -0.96
N SER A 300 -1.70 -17.94 -1.51
CA SER A 300 -2.59 -18.98 -2.03
C SER A 300 -3.27 -18.52 -3.32
N LEU A 301 -2.58 -18.73 -4.45
CA LEU A 301 -2.93 -18.21 -5.76
C LEU A 301 -3.30 -19.34 -6.73
N LYS A 302 -4.60 -19.53 -6.98
CA LYS A 302 -5.21 -20.51 -7.90
C LYS A 302 -4.84 -20.28 -9.37
N LYS A 303 -4.31 -19.11 -9.73
CA LYS A 303 -3.73 -18.78 -11.03
C LYS A 303 -2.78 -17.60 -10.88
N THR A 304 -1.52 -17.75 -11.31
CA THR A 304 -0.50 -16.69 -11.22
C THR A 304 -0.38 -15.86 -12.50
N ILE A 305 0.32 -14.71 -12.44
CA ILE A 305 0.49 -13.80 -13.58
C ILE A 305 1.53 -14.33 -14.58
N ALA A 306 1.08 -14.75 -15.76
CA ALA A 306 1.94 -15.28 -16.82
C ALA A 306 2.97 -14.27 -17.33
N SER A 307 2.57 -13.01 -17.55
CA SER A 307 3.45 -11.94 -18.04
C SER A 307 4.57 -11.52 -17.05
N ARG A 308 4.59 -12.11 -15.85
CA ARG A 308 5.63 -11.92 -14.84
C ARG A 308 6.43 -13.19 -14.57
N GLY A 309 6.05 -14.33 -15.16
CA GLY A 309 6.73 -15.62 -14.98
C GLY A 309 6.07 -16.56 -13.99
N ASN A 310 4.74 -16.49 -13.83
CA ASN A 310 3.91 -17.45 -13.08
C ASN A 310 4.43 -17.82 -11.67
N ALA A 311 4.48 -16.88 -10.74
CA ALA A 311 4.92 -17.16 -9.37
C ALA A 311 4.13 -16.38 -8.32
N ALA A 312 4.24 -16.78 -7.06
CA ALA A 312 3.75 -16.00 -5.93
C ALA A 312 4.75 -14.88 -5.53
N LEU A 313 6.03 -15.21 -5.49
CA LEU A 313 7.10 -14.28 -5.12
C LEU A 313 8.15 -14.22 -6.23
N TYR A 314 8.48 -13.00 -6.67
CA TYR A 314 9.42 -12.73 -7.76
C TYR A 314 10.61 -11.93 -7.24
N PHE A 315 11.83 -12.44 -7.41
CA PHE A 315 13.07 -11.72 -7.07
C PHE A 315 13.76 -11.22 -8.34
N ASN A 316 13.89 -9.90 -8.49
CA ASN A 316 14.39 -9.29 -9.70
C ASN A 316 15.87 -9.63 -9.99
N PRO A 317 16.22 -10.25 -11.13
CA PRO A 317 17.59 -10.26 -11.62
C PRO A 317 17.96 -8.89 -12.21
N GLY A 318 19.24 -8.54 -12.23
CA GLY A 318 19.68 -7.29 -12.83
C GLY A 318 20.97 -6.72 -12.23
N ALA A 319 21.20 -5.43 -12.49
CA ALA A 319 22.37 -4.72 -11.97
C ALA A 319 22.10 -4.17 -10.56
N LYS A 320 23.12 -4.18 -9.69
CA LYS A 320 23.04 -3.61 -8.34
C LYS A 320 22.79 -2.11 -8.41
N ALA A 321 21.92 -1.61 -7.51
CA ALA A 321 21.63 -0.18 -7.33
C ALA A 321 21.24 0.59 -8.62
N SER A 322 20.71 -0.11 -9.62
CA SER A 322 20.24 0.47 -10.89
C SER A 322 18.74 0.83 -10.85
N GLU A 323 18.20 1.37 -11.94
CA GLU A 323 16.76 1.58 -12.11
C GLU A 323 15.95 0.28 -11.95
N HIS A 324 16.55 -0.86 -12.28
CA HIS A 324 16.01 -2.20 -12.06
C HIS A 324 16.94 -2.99 -11.14
N ALA A 325 17.03 -2.52 -9.88
CA ALA A 325 17.96 -3.04 -8.89
C ALA A 325 17.82 -4.56 -8.69
N LEU A 326 18.97 -5.25 -8.68
CA LEU A 326 19.10 -6.65 -8.28
C LEU A 326 18.44 -6.90 -6.91
N ALA A 327 17.73 -8.01 -6.79
CA ALA A 327 17.27 -8.55 -5.51
C ALA A 327 18.34 -9.43 -4.85
N PHE A 328 18.86 -9.06 -3.68
CA PHE A 328 19.88 -9.85 -2.97
C PHE A 328 19.93 -9.50 -1.48
N ASP A 329 20.51 -10.38 -0.66
CA ASP A 329 20.68 -10.15 0.80
C ASP A 329 19.33 -9.86 1.49
N ILE A 330 18.39 -10.81 1.41
CA ILE A 330 17.00 -10.65 1.86
C ILE A 330 16.67 -11.76 2.87
N LEU A 331 16.00 -11.39 3.96
CA LEU A 331 15.41 -12.35 4.88
C LEU A 331 14.01 -12.75 4.40
N LEU A 332 13.84 -14.03 4.05
CA LEU A 332 12.56 -14.64 3.70
C LEU A 332 12.16 -15.65 4.79
N ALA A 333 11.39 -15.20 5.78
CA ALA A 333 11.16 -15.95 7.02
C ALA A 333 9.71 -16.39 7.25
N ASN A 334 9.48 -17.66 7.59
CA ASN A 334 8.19 -18.13 8.12
C ASN A 334 6.96 -17.85 7.22
N ASN A 335 7.16 -17.69 5.91
CA ASN A 335 6.07 -17.49 4.94
C ASN A 335 5.41 -18.84 4.59
N MET A 336 4.17 -18.80 4.12
CA MET A 336 3.44 -19.96 3.65
C MET A 336 3.06 -19.81 2.18
N PHE A 337 3.40 -20.81 1.38
CA PHE A 337 3.03 -20.92 -0.04
C PHE A 337 2.13 -22.14 -0.19
N LYS A 338 0.83 -21.93 -0.33
CA LYS A 338 -0.19 -22.98 -0.38
C LYS A 338 -0.83 -23.02 -1.75
N ASP A 339 -0.79 -24.17 -2.42
CA ASP A 339 -1.55 -24.45 -3.65
C ASP A 339 -1.40 -23.39 -4.75
N ASN A 340 -0.23 -22.78 -4.86
CA ASN A 340 0.03 -21.81 -5.92
C ASN A 340 0.03 -22.54 -7.27
N ALA A 341 -0.81 -22.09 -8.20
CA ALA A 341 -0.80 -22.51 -9.59
C ALA A 341 0.29 -21.74 -10.37
N GLY A 342 1.52 -21.86 -9.88
CA GLY A 342 2.74 -21.20 -10.32
C GLY A 342 3.88 -21.57 -9.36
N TYR A 343 5.08 -21.08 -9.64
CA TYR A 343 6.21 -21.24 -8.73
C TYR A 343 5.89 -20.57 -7.37
N ALA A 344 6.33 -21.17 -6.28
CA ALA A 344 6.33 -20.46 -5.00
C ALA A 344 7.26 -19.24 -5.08
N ILE A 345 8.46 -19.44 -5.65
CA ILE A 345 9.46 -18.39 -5.83
C ILE A 345 10.08 -18.47 -7.22
N ASN A 346 10.19 -17.33 -7.89
CA ASN A 346 10.91 -17.18 -9.16
C ASN A 346 12.11 -16.24 -8.97
N PHE A 347 13.32 -16.77 -9.19
CA PHE A 347 14.60 -16.06 -9.08
C PHE A 347 15.10 -15.49 -10.42
N GLU A 348 14.36 -15.68 -11.51
CA GLU A 348 14.73 -15.14 -12.83
C GLU A 348 13.55 -14.51 -13.60
N PRO A 349 12.61 -13.80 -12.95
CA PRO A 349 11.53 -13.13 -13.66
C PRO A 349 12.07 -12.09 -14.64
N LEU A 350 11.50 -12.06 -15.84
CA LEU A 350 11.85 -11.09 -16.89
C LEU A 350 13.35 -11.13 -17.29
N LEU A 351 13.99 -12.29 -17.19
CA LEU A 351 15.43 -12.49 -17.37
C LEU A 351 16.01 -11.79 -18.61
N ASP A 352 15.50 -12.12 -19.80
CA ASP A 352 16.02 -11.60 -21.07
C ASP A 352 15.98 -10.06 -21.12
N ARG A 353 14.88 -9.48 -20.61
CA ARG A 353 14.73 -8.03 -20.53
C ARG A 353 15.81 -7.42 -19.63
N ARG A 354 16.12 -8.04 -18.49
CA ARG A 354 17.12 -7.53 -17.54
C ARG A 354 18.55 -7.68 -18.04
N ILE A 355 18.83 -8.74 -18.78
CA ILE A 355 20.13 -8.92 -19.47
C ILE A 355 20.30 -7.79 -20.49
N GLN A 356 19.27 -7.53 -21.30
CA GLN A 356 19.30 -6.45 -22.29
C GLN A 356 19.41 -5.07 -21.62
N ASP A 357 18.61 -4.79 -20.59
CA ASP A 357 18.64 -3.53 -19.82
C ASP A 357 20.05 -3.26 -19.26
N ALA A 358 20.73 -4.28 -18.73
CA ALA A 358 22.08 -4.16 -18.20
C ALA A 358 23.12 -3.91 -19.31
N LYS A 359 23.00 -4.61 -20.43
CA LYS A 359 23.86 -4.42 -21.61
C LYS A 359 23.75 -3.00 -22.17
N ASP A 360 22.53 -2.49 -22.32
CA ASP A 360 22.27 -1.16 -22.89
C ASP A 360 22.83 -0.03 -22.01
N GLN A 361 22.93 -0.27 -20.71
CA GLN A 361 23.48 0.69 -19.74
C GLN A 361 24.97 0.46 -19.44
N GLY A 362 25.61 -0.55 -20.03
CA GLY A 362 26.99 -0.93 -19.70
C GLY A 362 27.17 -1.41 -18.26
N LEU A 363 26.12 -1.96 -17.64
CA LEU A 363 26.11 -2.46 -16.27
C LEU A 363 26.35 -3.97 -16.22
N THR A 364 26.91 -4.44 -15.10
CA THR A 364 27.07 -5.87 -14.85
C THR A 364 25.74 -6.50 -14.40
N PHE A 365 25.33 -7.56 -15.09
CA PHE A 365 24.14 -8.34 -14.77
C PHE A 365 24.43 -9.41 -13.70
N PHE A 366 23.48 -9.61 -12.79
CA PHE A 366 23.52 -10.68 -11.80
C PHE A 366 22.15 -11.35 -11.66
N LEU A 367 22.16 -12.65 -11.34
CA LEU A 367 21.00 -13.33 -10.77
C LEU A 367 20.88 -13.01 -9.28
N PRO A 368 19.69 -13.12 -8.68
CA PRO A 368 19.52 -13.00 -7.24
C PRO A 368 20.41 -13.96 -6.47
N TYR A 369 20.92 -13.52 -5.32
CA TYR A 369 21.74 -14.33 -4.44
C TYR A 369 21.57 -13.88 -2.98
N GLY A 370 21.95 -14.74 -2.04
CA GLY A 370 21.86 -14.41 -0.61
C GLY A 370 20.43 -14.20 -0.12
N ILE A 371 19.45 -14.82 -0.78
CA ILE A 371 18.10 -14.91 -0.23
C ILE A 371 18.11 -15.96 0.88
N ASN A 372 17.90 -15.53 2.12
CA ASN A 372 17.86 -16.40 3.27
C ASN A 372 16.42 -16.88 3.52
N ALA A 373 16.06 -17.99 2.88
CA ALA A 373 14.78 -18.67 3.05
C ALA A 373 14.82 -19.57 4.29
N THR A 374 14.26 -19.09 5.40
CA THR A 374 14.27 -19.80 6.68
C THR A 374 12.87 -20.00 7.26
N GLY A 375 12.50 -21.23 7.66
CA GLY A 375 11.22 -21.48 8.34
C GLY A 375 9.98 -21.46 7.45
N ASN A 376 10.10 -21.37 6.12
CA ASN A 376 8.95 -21.28 5.23
C ASN A 376 8.24 -22.63 5.06
N ALA A 377 6.93 -22.59 4.83
CA ALA A 377 6.11 -23.76 4.53
C ALA A 377 5.66 -23.74 3.06
N PHE A 378 5.95 -24.82 2.33
CA PHE A 378 5.50 -25.04 0.96
C PHE A 378 4.47 -26.18 0.95
N ILE A 379 3.25 -25.93 0.48
CA ILE A 379 2.15 -26.88 0.64
C ILE A 379 1.45 -27.08 -0.71
N ALA A 380 1.30 -28.34 -1.08
CA ALA A 380 0.51 -28.77 -2.23
C ALA A 380 -0.53 -29.80 -1.76
N THR A 381 -1.81 -29.48 -1.91
CA THR A 381 -2.93 -30.35 -1.57
C THR A 381 -3.34 -31.29 -2.71
N ALA A 382 -2.86 -30.97 -3.92
CA ALA A 382 -2.93 -31.78 -5.12
C ALA A 382 -1.57 -31.80 -5.81
N SER A 383 -1.37 -32.73 -6.75
CA SER A 383 -0.13 -32.82 -7.54
C SER A 383 0.20 -31.46 -8.18
N PRO A 384 1.32 -30.82 -7.82
CA PRO A 384 1.63 -29.48 -8.32
C PRO A 384 1.99 -29.55 -9.81
N LYS A 385 1.48 -28.58 -10.58
CA LYS A 385 1.80 -28.44 -12.02
C LYS A 385 3.10 -27.69 -12.28
N PHE A 386 3.58 -26.97 -11.27
CA PHE A 386 4.81 -26.19 -11.30
C PHE A 386 5.77 -26.74 -10.25
N ASP A 387 7.06 -26.59 -10.52
CA ASP A 387 8.06 -26.70 -9.46
C ASP A 387 7.87 -25.60 -8.41
N LEU A 388 8.43 -25.80 -7.21
CA LEU A 388 8.42 -24.75 -6.18
C LEU A 388 9.24 -23.53 -6.60
N PHE A 389 10.34 -23.75 -7.30
CA PHE A 389 11.34 -22.73 -7.59
C PHE A 389 11.66 -22.70 -9.08
N LEU A 390 11.82 -21.49 -9.62
CA LEU A 390 12.42 -21.23 -10.92
C LEU A 390 13.71 -20.42 -10.74
N GLY A 391 14.77 -20.76 -11.47
CA GLY A 391 16.07 -20.10 -11.43
C GLY A 391 17.07 -20.70 -10.43
N ASP A 392 18.15 -19.97 -10.17
CA ASP A 392 19.31 -20.48 -9.39
C ASP A 392 19.04 -20.52 -7.88
N VAL A 393 18.79 -21.72 -7.39
CA VAL A 393 18.59 -22.01 -5.96
C VAL A 393 19.91 -22.21 -5.18
N ASN A 394 21.04 -22.44 -5.86
CA ASN A 394 22.31 -22.77 -5.21
C ASN A 394 23.01 -21.54 -4.62
N GLN A 395 22.71 -20.36 -5.16
CA GLN A 395 23.18 -19.08 -4.60
C GLN A 395 22.34 -18.59 -3.41
N GLN A 396 21.34 -19.36 -2.99
CA GLN A 396 20.43 -19.02 -1.90
C GLN A 396 20.70 -19.89 -0.68
N LYS A 397 20.16 -19.46 0.46
CA LYS A 397 20.28 -20.17 1.71
C LYS A 397 18.91 -20.70 2.13
N PHE A 398 18.81 -22.02 2.32
CA PHE A 398 17.60 -22.69 2.78
C PHE A 398 17.85 -23.36 4.13
N GLU A 399 17.12 -22.94 5.17
CA GLU A 399 17.23 -23.53 6.51
C GLU A 399 15.85 -23.76 7.13
N ASN A 400 15.65 -24.91 7.78
CA ASN A 400 14.43 -25.21 8.54
C ASN A 400 13.12 -24.94 7.77
N ASN A 401 13.10 -25.13 6.46
CA ASN A 401 11.89 -25.03 5.65
C ASN A 401 11.14 -26.37 5.67
N TYR A 402 9.84 -26.32 5.41
CA TYR A 402 8.94 -27.47 5.48
C TYR A 402 8.15 -27.64 4.19
N SER A 403 7.85 -28.89 3.83
CA SER A 403 6.95 -29.21 2.72
C SER A 403 5.83 -30.14 3.14
N VAL A 404 4.65 -30.00 2.53
CA VAL A 404 3.54 -30.95 2.62
C VAL A 404 3.04 -31.25 1.20
N GLY A 405 2.87 -32.54 0.88
CA GLY A 405 2.33 -32.98 -0.42
C GLY A 405 3.26 -32.75 -1.63
N ILE A 406 4.54 -32.47 -1.39
CA ILE A 406 5.55 -32.26 -2.44
C ILE A 406 6.50 -33.46 -2.44
N SER A 407 6.50 -34.23 -3.52
CA SER A 407 7.31 -35.44 -3.67
C SER A 407 8.73 -35.18 -4.17
N LYS A 408 8.94 -34.07 -4.89
CA LYS A 408 10.26 -33.71 -5.44
C LYS A 408 11.21 -33.30 -4.33
N ASN A 409 12.37 -33.95 -4.29
CA ASN A 409 13.49 -33.53 -3.45
C ASN A 409 14.35 -32.52 -4.22
N TYR A 410 14.49 -31.30 -3.68
CA TYR A 410 15.29 -30.24 -4.29
C TYR A 410 16.76 -30.25 -3.84
N GLY A 411 17.15 -31.13 -2.90
CA GLY A 411 18.51 -31.11 -2.32
C GLY A 411 18.78 -29.92 -1.39
N LEU A 412 17.73 -29.18 -0.99
CA LEU A 412 17.81 -27.93 -0.22
C LEU A 412 17.50 -28.11 1.28
N GLY A 413 17.42 -29.37 1.77
CA GLY A 413 17.11 -29.65 3.17
C GLY A 413 15.70 -29.26 3.62
N ILE A 414 14.72 -29.18 2.69
CA ILE A 414 13.31 -28.93 3.00
C ILE A 414 12.72 -30.19 3.66
N LYS A 415 12.23 -30.07 4.90
CA LYS A 415 11.70 -31.16 5.70
C LYS A 415 10.26 -31.48 5.30
N THR A 416 10.02 -32.68 4.77
CA THR A 416 8.65 -33.12 4.47
C THR A 416 7.90 -33.47 5.74
N LEU A 417 6.73 -32.85 5.94
CA LEU A 417 5.82 -33.11 7.04
C LEU A 417 4.70 -34.06 6.58
N ASN A 418 4.47 -35.10 7.36
CA ASN A 418 3.30 -35.98 7.20
C ASN A 418 2.11 -35.37 7.95
N ALA A 419 1.55 -34.29 7.40
CA ALA A 419 0.42 -33.59 7.97
C ALA A 419 -0.88 -33.92 7.22
N ASN A 420 -1.95 -34.22 7.95
CA ASN A 420 -3.30 -34.20 7.40
C ASN A 420 -3.64 -32.76 7.04
N ILE A 421 -3.84 -32.50 5.76
CA ILE A 421 -4.22 -31.17 5.28
C ILE A 421 -5.69 -30.97 5.66
N ALA A 422 -5.97 -29.93 6.45
CA ALA A 422 -7.35 -29.51 6.69
C ALA A 422 -8.03 -29.24 5.34
N LYS A 423 -9.27 -29.72 5.16
CA LYS A 423 -10.08 -29.42 3.96
C LYS A 423 -10.56 -27.96 3.91
N GLU A 424 -10.15 -27.14 4.87
CA GLU A 424 -10.53 -25.73 4.97
C GLU A 424 -9.80 -24.88 3.92
N ASP A 425 -10.48 -23.87 3.41
CA ASP A 425 -9.93 -22.93 2.42
C ASP A 425 -8.75 -22.10 2.99
N PHE A 426 -8.73 -21.88 4.31
CA PHE A 426 -7.71 -21.14 5.02
C PHE A 426 -7.31 -21.84 6.33
N TYR A 427 -6.00 -21.95 6.56
CA TYR A 427 -5.41 -22.35 7.85
C TYR A 427 -3.98 -21.80 7.92
N ARG A 428 -3.43 -21.66 9.13
CA ARG A 428 -2.05 -21.18 9.33
C ARG A 428 -1.05 -22.33 9.33
N PRO A 429 0.23 -22.10 8.99
CA PRO A 429 1.21 -23.19 8.98
C PRO A 429 1.47 -23.73 10.40
N GLN A 430 1.28 -22.92 11.45
CA GLN A 430 1.37 -23.36 12.87
C GLN A 430 0.33 -24.40 13.27
N GLU A 431 -0.72 -24.60 12.47
CA GLU A 431 -1.74 -25.62 12.71
C GLU A 431 -1.34 -26.98 12.12
N LEU A 432 -0.27 -27.03 11.31
CA LEU A 432 0.29 -28.26 10.78
C LEU A 432 1.16 -28.96 11.82
N THR A 433 0.87 -30.24 12.07
CA THR A 433 1.69 -31.07 12.95
C THR A 433 3.15 -31.11 12.46
N GLY A 434 4.08 -30.75 13.35
CA GLY A 434 5.52 -30.77 13.07
C GLY A 434 6.08 -29.47 12.47
N TYR A 435 5.23 -28.51 12.09
CA TYR A 435 5.69 -27.17 11.74
C TYR A 435 5.87 -26.32 13.01
N GLN A 436 6.96 -25.55 13.06
CA GLN A 436 7.16 -24.48 14.03
C GLN A 436 7.83 -23.28 13.33
N PRO A 437 7.39 -22.04 13.61
CA PRO A 437 8.05 -20.86 13.04
C PRO A 437 9.49 -20.77 13.55
N SER A 438 10.43 -20.53 12.64
CA SER A 438 11.82 -20.28 13.00
C SER A 438 11.93 -19.03 13.86
N GLN A 439 12.86 -19.08 14.81
CA GLN A 439 13.14 -17.98 15.74
C GLN A 439 14.39 -17.23 15.28
N PHE A 440 14.31 -15.90 15.35
CA PHE A 440 15.36 -14.99 14.92
C PHE A 440 15.70 -14.02 16.04
N ASN A 441 16.95 -13.56 16.05
CA ASN A 441 17.46 -12.54 16.96
C ASN A 441 18.02 -11.36 16.14
N ASN A 442 18.06 -10.17 16.75
CA ASN A 442 18.65 -8.96 16.17
C ASN A 442 17.98 -8.49 14.87
N ILE A 443 16.66 -8.69 14.73
CA ILE A 443 15.92 -8.10 13.61
C ILE A 443 15.64 -6.62 13.94
N PRO A 444 16.13 -5.66 13.15
CA PRO A 444 15.97 -4.24 13.45
C PRO A 444 14.51 -3.80 13.26
N ASN A 445 14.05 -2.88 14.11
CA ASN A 445 12.83 -2.12 13.87
C ASN A 445 13.09 -0.97 12.89
N ILE A 446 12.03 -0.47 12.28
CA ILE A 446 12.08 0.77 11.49
C ILE A 446 11.80 1.96 12.40
N GLU A 447 12.69 2.96 12.37
CA GLU A 447 12.53 4.21 13.12
C GLU A 447 11.19 4.90 12.77
N GLY A 448 10.48 5.36 13.80
CA GLY A 448 9.19 6.07 13.63
C GLY A 448 7.98 5.17 13.37
N ILE A 449 8.17 3.84 13.29
CA ILE A 449 7.07 2.87 13.20
C ILE A 449 7.05 2.03 14.47
N ASN A 450 5.96 2.15 15.23
CA ASN A 450 5.79 1.46 16.51
C ASN A 450 5.34 -0.01 16.33
N LEU A 451 6.20 -0.83 15.73
CA LEU A 451 6.02 -2.27 15.61
C LEU A 451 7.28 -2.98 16.13
N ASN A 452 7.10 -4.07 16.87
CA ASN A 452 8.19 -4.98 17.23
C ASN A 452 8.34 -6.03 16.12
N ILE A 453 9.16 -5.73 15.12
CA ILE A 453 9.34 -6.58 13.93
C ILE A 453 9.85 -7.96 14.34
N GLN A 454 10.83 -8.05 15.23
CA GLN A 454 11.36 -9.34 15.70
C GLN A 454 10.26 -10.20 16.32
N GLN A 455 9.46 -9.64 17.22
CA GLN A 455 8.36 -10.36 17.86
C GLN A 455 7.31 -10.81 16.83
N ILE A 456 6.99 -9.96 15.85
CA ILE A 456 6.06 -10.31 14.78
C ILE A 456 6.61 -11.51 13.99
N VAL A 457 7.83 -11.42 13.47
CA VAL A 457 8.51 -12.49 12.70
C VAL A 457 8.51 -13.80 13.48
N ASN A 458 8.93 -13.77 14.74
CA ASN A 458 9.04 -14.96 15.59
C ASN A 458 7.69 -15.59 15.95
N SER A 459 6.60 -14.83 15.88
CA SER A 459 5.26 -15.34 16.18
C SER A 459 4.61 -16.11 15.02
N GLY A 460 5.22 -16.09 13.84
CA GLY A 460 4.66 -16.69 12.63
C GLY A 460 3.41 -15.95 12.11
N ILE A 461 2.68 -16.59 11.19
CA ILE A 461 1.44 -16.05 10.62
C ILE A 461 0.35 -15.92 11.70
N LYS A 462 -0.28 -14.74 11.81
CA LYS A 462 -1.37 -14.43 12.74
C LYS A 462 -2.60 -13.92 12.02
N GLY A 463 -3.76 -14.09 12.66
CA GLY A 463 -5.03 -13.63 12.12
C GLY A 463 -5.45 -14.41 10.88
N LYS A 464 -6.31 -13.78 10.09
CA LYS A 464 -6.88 -14.29 8.85
C LYS A 464 -7.06 -13.12 7.87
N PRO A 465 -7.39 -13.38 6.60
CA PRO A 465 -7.67 -12.33 5.62
C PRO A 465 -8.78 -11.39 6.10
N LEU A 466 -8.60 -10.10 5.84
CA LEU A 466 -9.58 -9.06 6.14
C LEU A 466 -10.81 -9.19 5.25
N SER A 467 -11.95 -8.84 5.83
CA SER A 467 -13.23 -8.67 5.17
C SER A 467 -13.56 -7.18 5.00
N TRP A 468 -14.62 -6.89 4.26
CA TRP A 468 -15.16 -5.54 4.12
C TRP A 468 -15.52 -4.90 5.46
N ASP A 469 -16.12 -5.66 6.38
CA ASP A 469 -16.50 -5.17 7.71
C ASP A 469 -15.30 -4.76 8.57
N ASP A 470 -14.12 -5.33 8.31
CA ASP A 470 -12.90 -4.97 9.05
C ASP A 470 -12.33 -3.61 8.64
N VAL A 471 -12.72 -3.06 7.47
CA VAL A 471 -12.10 -1.85 6.89
C VAL A 471 -13.07 -0.72 6.58
N ARG A 472 -14.37 -1.00 6.42
CA ARG A 472 -15.33 -0.01 5.91
C ARG A 472 -15.51 1.20 6.84
N PRO A 473 -15.87 2.39 6.30
CA PRO A 473 -16.47 3.43 7.10
C PRO A 473 -17.68 2.87 7.86
N SER A 474 -17.79 3.17 9.15
CA SER A 474 -18.88 2.66 10.00
C SER A 474 -20.28 2.94 9.44
N TRP A 475 -20.44 4.07 8.76
CA TRP A 475 -21.69 4.55 8.16
C TRP A 475 -22.01 3.94 6.78
N LEU A 476 -21.08 3.21 6.17
CA LEU A 476 -21.25 2.60 4.85
C LEU A 476 -21.34 1.07 4.99
N LEU A 477 -22.52 0.50 4.74
CA LEU A 477 -22.76 -0.94 4.90
C LEU A 477 -22.38 -1.73 3.64
N GLU A 478 -22.71 -1.22 2.47
CA GLU A 478 -22.47 -1.90 1.20
C GLU A 478 -21.22 -1.34 0.51
N ILE A 479 -20.50 -2.21 -0.20
CA ILE A 479 -19.40 -1.79 -1.06
C ILE A 479 -20.01 -1.02 -2.24
N PRO A 480 -19.64 0.26 -2.48
CA PRO A 480 -20.05 0.97 -3.67
C PRO A 480 -19.36 0.38 -4.90
N ASN A 481 -20.02 0.48 -6.07
CA ASN A 481 -19.54 -0.10 -7.34
C ASN A 481 -19.50 -1.65 -7.33
N ASP A 482 -19.62 -2.26 -8.51
CA ASP A 482 -19.73 -3.71 -8.65
C ASP A 482 -18.45 -4.40 -9.16
N TYR A 483 -17.43 -3.64 -9.60
CA TYR A 483 -16.19 -4.20 -10.18
C TYR A 483 -15.52 -5.28 -9.30
N TRP A 484 -15.61 -5.15 -7.97
CA TRP A 484 -15.04 -6.12 -7.03
C TRP A 484 -15.65 -7.53 -7.13
N LYS A 485 -16.92 -7.64 -7.56
CA LYS A 485 -17.69 -8.90 -7.56
C LYS A 485 -17.14 -9.88 -8.59
N ASP A 486 -17.10 -9.46 -9.85
CA ASP A 486 -16.79 -10.32 -10.99
C ASP A 486 -15.60 -9.84 -11.82
N GLY A 487 -15.17 -8.58 -11.64
CA GLY A 487 -14.12 -7.94 -12.41
C GLY A 487 -14.60 -7.33 -13.73
N GLU A 488 -15.91 -7.06 -13.85
CA GLU A 488 -16.54 -6.48 -15.04
C GLU A 488 -17.10 -5.07 -14.80
#